data_AF-A0A7X6WDL8-F1
#
_entry.id   AF-A0A7X6WDL8-F1
#
_cell.length_a   1.000
_cell.length_b   1.000
_cell.length_c   1.000
_cell.angle_alpha   90.00
_cell.angle_beta   90.00
_cell.angle_gamma   90.00
#
_symmetry.space_group_name_H-M   'P 1'
#
loop_
_entity.id
_entity.type
_entity.pdbx_description
1 polymer ?
#
loop_
_entity_poly.entity_id
_entity_poly.type
_entity_poly.pdbx_seq_one_letter_code
_entity_poly.pdbx_strand_id
1 'polypeptide(L)'
;MYEGLNKMLWGIFLATFSINLGPVSILPSFIGFMIISSGINTIYVEHHYEDFKKALDFSRITIALALFSGLIDFFTAGNYQYSIIMQVWTIVLMVVELFMFYNFFIGTIKYFDSIENLEVAERVMASSRMYLIVFISSITFLSFVLLFNVGGLYTLLAIVFIILRISLMVIISGLKKDLIPSNPDEDQGI
;
A
#
# COMPACT_ATOMS: atom_id res chain seq x y z
N MET A 1 8.81 11.00 11.17
CA MET A 1 7.64 10.29 10.58
C MET A 1 7.07 10.96 9.32
N TYR A 2 6.89 12.29 9.31
CA TYR A 2 6.27 13.04 8.20
C TYR A 2 6.90 12.77 6.83
N GLU A 3 8.23 12.82 6.74
CA GLU A 3 8.95 12.57 5.48
C GLU A 3 8.69 11.16 4.95
N GLY A 4 8.69 10.16 5.84
CA GLY A 4 8.38 8.78 5.51
C GLY A 4 6.96 8.58 4.97
N LEU A 5 5.96 9.21 5.61
CA LEU A 5 4.58 9.19 5.10
C LEU A 5 4.45 9.86 3.73
N ASN A 6 5.16 10.97 3.52
CA ASN A 6 5.17 11.67 2.23
C ASN A 6 5.75 10.79 1.12
N LYS A 7 6.85 10.07 1.39
CA LYS A 7 7.39 9.06 0.46
C LYS A 7 6.37 7.96 0.19
N MET A 8 5.72 7.42 1.22
CA MET A 8 4.71 6.37 1.04
C MET A 8 3.54 6.83 0.15
N LEU A 9 3.02 8.05 0.33
CA LEU A 9 1.96 8.59 -0.54
C LEU A 9 2.36 8.59 -2.01
N TRP A 10 3.54 9.13 -2.32
CA TRP A 10 4.07 9.14 -3.68
C TRP A 10 4.30 7.73 -4.21
N GLY A 11 4.82 6.83 -3.39
CA GLY A 11 5.04 5.44 -3.76
C GLY A 11 3.74 4.71 -4.09
N ILE A 12 2.67 4.89 -3.30
CA ILE A 12 1.36 4.29 -3.57
C ILE A 12 0.77 4.87 -4.86
N PHE A 13 0.89 6.18 -5.07
CA PHE A 13 0.42 6.83 -6.30
C PHE A 13 1.09 6.21 -7.53
N LEU A 14 2.42 6.12 -7.52
CA LEU A 14 3.20 5.57 -8.63
C LEU A 14 2.99 4.06 -8.82
N ALA A 15 2.78 3.30 -7.73
CA ALA A 15 2.46 1.87 -7.81
C ALA A 15 1.05 1.61 -8.38
N THR A 16 0.12 2.56 -8.21
CA THR A 16 -1.27 2.45 -8.67
C THR A 16 -1.42 2.85 -10.14
N PHE A 17 -0.81 3.97 -10.50
CA PHE A 17 -0.89 4.54 -11.85
C PHE A 17 0.42 4.28 -12.58
N SER A 18 0.68 3.02 -12.92
CA SER A 18 1.79 2.67 -13.83
C SER A 18 1.52 3.32 -15.19
N ILE A 19 2.42 4.17 -15.66
CA ILE A 19 2.27 4.85 -16.94
C ILE A 19 2.80 3.92 -18.04
N ASN A 20 1.91 3.38 -18.87
CA ASN A 20 2.27 2.51 -19.99
C ASN A 20 2.40 3.33 -21.30
N LEU A 21 3.55 3.26 -21.98
CA LEU A 21 3.74 3.73 -23.36
C LEU A 21 3.87 2.51 -24.28
N GLY A 22 2.75 2.09 -24.88
CA GLY A 22 2.72 0.88 -25.69
C GLY A 22 3.06 -0.37 -24.86
N PRO A 23 3.93 -1.28 -25.34
CA PRO A 23 4.29 -2.51 -24.62
C PRO A 23 5.26 -2.27 -23.46
N VAL A 24 5.81 -1.05 -23.31
CA VAL A 24 6.77 -0.71 -22.26
C VAL A 24 6.09 0.16 -21.20
N SER A 25 6.07 -0.31 -19.96
CA SER A 25 5.70 0.53 -18.82
C SER A 25 6.84 1.50 -18.53
N ILE A 26 6.63 2.81 -18.70
CA ILE A 26 7.64 3.84 -18.35
C ILE A 26 7.97 3.75 -16.87
N LEU A 27 6.95 3.44 -16.06
CA LEU A 27 7.10 3.33 -14.62
C LEU A 27 6.48 2.03 -14.13
N PRO A 28 7.28 0.95 -14.08
CA PRO A 28 6.86 -0.30 -13.47
C PRO A 28 6.47 -0.14 -12.00
N SER A 29 5.47 -0.89 -11.56
CA SER A 29 4.93 -0.83 -10.21
C SER A 29 5.97 -1.06 -9.10
N PHE A 30 7.03 -1.84 -9.37
CA PHE A 30 8.10 -2.08 -8.40
C PHE A 30 8.83 -0.79 -7.98
N ILE A 31 8.87 0.24 -8.83
CA ILE A 31 9.45 1.55 -8.48
C ILE A 31 8.59 2.24 -7.41
N GLY A 32 7.26 2.18 -7.55
CA GLY A 32 6.35 2.66 -6.51
C GLY A 32 6.57 1.94 -5.18
N PHE A 33 6.72 0.61 -5.19
CA PHE A 33 7.02 -0.17 -3.99
C PHE A 33 8.40 0.14 -3.39
N MET A 34 9.42 0.46 -4.19
CA MET A 34 10.71 0.94 -3.68
C MET A 34 10.57 2.25 -2.90
N ILE A 35 9.75 3.18 -3.41
CA ILE A 35 9.50 4.45 -2.74
C ILE A 35 8.71 4.23 -1.44
N ILE A 36 7.71 3.32 -1.44
CA ILE A 36 6.99 2.92 -0.21
C ILE A 36 7.98 2.35 0.80
N SER A 37 8.83 1.41 0.40
CA SER A 37 9.83 0.79 1.28
C SER A 37 10.82 1.81 1.84
N SER A 38 11.23 2.80 1.04
CA SER A 38 12.08 3.91 1.50
C SER A 38 11.36 4.75 2.57
N GLY A 39 10.07 5.04 2.37
CA GLY A 39 9.24 5.71 3.36
C GLY A 39 9.11 4.95 4.68
N ILE A 40 8.82 3.65 4.62
CA ILE A 40 8.78 2.77 5.81
C ILE A 40 10.14 2.72 6.50
N ASN A 41 11.24 2.64 5.75
CA ASN A 41 12.59 2.65 6.31
C ASN A 41 12.90 3.96 7.03
N THR A 42 12.51 5.11 6.47
CA THR A 42 12.64 6.42 7.15
C THR A 42 11.93 6.39 8.51
N ILE A 43 10.68 5.92 8.56
CA ILE A 43 9.90 5.83 9.81
C ILE A 43 10.53 4.85 10.80
N TYR A 44 11.00 3.70 10.32
CA TYR A 44 11.66 2.70 11.16
C TYR A 44 12.97 3.22 11.78
N VAL A 45 13.78 3.95 11.01
CA VAL A 45 15.04 4.53 11.52
C VAL A 45 14.78 5.62 12.56
N GLU A 46 13.67 6.35 12.45
CA GLU A 46 13.30 7.40 13.42
C GLU A 46 12.75 6.83 14.74
N HIS A 47 11.97 5.74 14.69
CA HIS A 47 11.18 5.29 15.86
C HIS A 47 11.50 3.86 16.34
N HIS A 48 12.18 3.05 15.54
CA HIS A 48 12.64 1.70 15.88
C HIS A 48 11.57 0.68 16.35
N TYR A 49 10.28 0.95 16.13
CA TYR A 49 9.23 -0.03 16.41
C TYR A 49 9.36 -1.30 15.55
N GLU A 50 9.19 -2.47 16.18
CA GLU A 50 9.32 -3.78 15.52
C GLU A 50 8.33 -3.97 14.36
N ASP A 51 7.12 -3.42 14.47
CA ASP A 51 6.11 -3.54 13.41
C ASP A 51 6.51 -2.76 12.15
N PHE A 52 7.20 -1.63 12.28
CA PHE A 52 7.77 -0.94 11.11
C PHE A 52 8.89 -1.75 10.47
N LYS A 53 9.69 -2.48 11.26
CA LYS A 53 10.68 -3.41 10.72
C LYS A 53 10.02 -4.55 9.94
N LYS A 54 8.96 -5.15 10.49
CA LYS A 54 8.18 -6.19 9.78
C LYS A 54 7.58 -5.64 8.49
N ALA A 55 7.00 -4.44 8.53
CA ALA A 55 6.49 -3.78 7.33
C ALA A 55 7.59 -3.57 6.28
N LEU A 56 8.79 -3.18 6.69
CA LEU A 56 9.95 -3.01 5.80
C LEU A 56 10.42 -4.34 5.18
N ASP A 57 10.40 -5.42 5.95
CA ASP A 57 10.77 -6.74 5.41
C ASP A 57 9.73 -7.23 4.39
N PHE A 58 8.43 -7.06 4.67
CA PHE A 58 7.38 -7.35 3.69
C PHE A 58 7.43 -6.42 2.46
N SER A 59 7.82 -5.15 2.61
CA SER A 59 7.97 -4.24 1.46
C SER A 59 9.11 -4.68 0.54
N ARG A 60 10.23 -5.17 1.09
CA ARG A 60 11.34 -5.74 0.31
C ARG A 60 10.91 -6.98 -0.47
N ILE A 61 10.13 -7.87 0.16
CA ILE A 61 9.55 -9.04 -0.52
C ILE A 61 8.61 -8.58 -1.64
N THR A 62 7.77 -7.56 -1.38
CA THR A 62 6.84 -7.00 -2.37
C THR A 62 7.58 -6.43 -3.58
N ILE A 63 8.68 -5.71 -3.37
CA ILE A 63 9.56 -5.20 -4.43
C ILE A 63 10.11 -6.34 -5.27
N ALA A 64 10.63 -7.39 -4.63
CA ALA A 64 11.17 -8.54 -5.35
C ALA A 64 10.10 -9.20 -6.22
N LEU A 65 8.91 -9.47 -5.65
CA LEU A 65 7.79 -10.07 -6.39
C LEU A 65 7.34 -9.18 -7.56
N ALA A 66 7.18 -7.87 -7.34
CA ALA A 66 6.78 -6.93 -8.37
C ALA A 66 7.82 -6.79 -9.49
N LEU A 67 9.11 -6.83 -9.15
CA LEU A 67 10.19 -6.81 -10.12
C LEU A 67 10.15 -8.07 -11.00
N PHE A 68 10.00 -9.24 -10.40
CA PHE A 68 9.85 -10.50 -11.14
C PHE A 68 8.64 -10.47 -12.06
N SER A 69 7.47 -9.98 -11.61
CA SER A 69 6.31 -9.79 -12.47
C SER A 69 6.63 -8.93 -13.69
N GLY A 70 7.27 -7.77 -13.47
CA GLY A 70 7.63 -6.84 -14.54
C GLY A 70 8.62 -7.45 -15.55
N LEU A 71 9.57 -8.27 -15.08
CA LEU A 71 10.50 -8.99 -15.96
C LEU A 71 9.78 -10.04 -16.81
N ILE A 72 8.88 -10.82 -16.22
CA ILE A 72 8.09 -11.82 -16.96
C ILE A 72 7.23 -11.14 -18.04
N ASP A 73 6.54 -10.05 -17.68
CA ASP A 73 5.71 -9.30 -18.63
C ASP A 73 6.55 -8.75 -19.79
N PHE A 74 7.75 -8.23 -19.50
CA PHE A 74 8.70 -7.74 -20.50
C PHE A 74 9.16 -8.84 -21.47
N PHE A 75 9.58 -10.00 -20.97
CA PHE A 75 10.07 -11.10 -21.82
C PHE A 75 8.97 -11.83 -22.59
N THR A 76 7.75 -11.86 -22.07
CA THR A 76 6.63 -12.57 -22.69
C THR A 76 5.74 -11.69 -23.57
N ALA A 77 6.04 -10.40 -23.65
CA ALA A 77 5.19 -9.38 -24.28
C ALA A 77 3.73 -9.45 -23.80
N GLY A 78 3.52 -9.76 -22.52
CA GLY A 78 2.19 -9.88 -21.90
C GLY A 78 1.39 -11.14 -22.23
N ASN A 79 1.89 -12.06 -23.09
CA ASN A 79 1.14 -13.24 -23.52
C ASN A 79 0.93 -14.31 -22.42
N TYR A 80 1.55 -14.15 -21.25
CA TYR A 80 1.55 -15.14 -20.16
C TYR A 80 0.55 -14.84 -19.03
N GLN A 81 -0.16 -13.70 -19.11
CA GLN A 81 -1.00 -13.18 -18.02
C GLN A 81 -2.16 -14.11 -17.61
N TYR A 82 -2.61 -15.01 -18.50
CA TYR A 82 -3.71 -15.93 -18.21
C TYR A 82 -3.27 -17.28 -17.62
N SER A 83 -1.97 -17.54 -17.50
CA SER A 83 -1.49 -18.80 -16.91
C SER A 83 -1.84 -18.89 -15.43
N ILE A 84 -2.20 -20.09 -14.95
CA ILE A 84 -2.54 -20.34 -13.54
C ILE A 84 -1.41 -19.89 -12.61
N ILE A 85 -0.15 -20.05 -13.04
CA ILE A 85 1.03 -19.61 -12.29
C ILE A 85 1.00 -18.09 -12.05
N MET A 86 0.69 -17.29 -13.09
CA MET A 86 0.62 -15.83 -12.95
C MET A 86 -0.58 -15.40 -12.09
N GLN A 87 -1.70 -16.12 -12.15
CA GLN A 87 -2.86 -15.85 -11.29
C GLN A 87 -2.53 -16.08 -9.80
N VAL A 88 -1.90 -17.21 -9.47
CA VAL A 88 -1.44 -17.50 -8.11
C VAL A 88 -0.40 -16.48 -7.67
N TRP A 89 0.51 -16.10 -8.56
CA TRP A 89 1.53 -15.08 -8.29
C TRP A 89 0.92 -13.72 -7.91
N THR A 90 -0.12 -13.27 -8.62
CA THR A 90 -0.86 -12.05 -8.28
C THR A 90 -1.45 -12.11 -6.87
N ILE A 91 -2.06 -13.25 -6.49
CA ILE A 91 -2.63 -13.43 -5.15
C ILE A 91 -1.52 -13.37 -4.09
N VAL A 92 -0.38 -14.04 -4.31
CA VAL A 92 0.76 -14.01 -3.41
C VAL A 92 1.27 -12.57 -3.20
N LEU A 93 1.43 -11.80 -4.28
CA LEU A 93 1.84 -10.40 -4.20
C LEU A 93 0.86 -9.58 -3.34
N MET A 94 -0.46 -9.71 -3.56
CA MET A 94 -1.46 -8.99 -2.77
C MET A 94 -1.47 -9.39 -1.28
N VAL A 95 -1.23 -10.66 -0.96
CA VAL A 95 -1.13 -11.12 0.43
C VAL A 95 0.10 -10.56 1.12
N VAL A 96 1.25 -10.55 0.46
CA VAL A 96 2.48 -9.93 1.00
C VAL A 96 2.27 -8.43 1.21
N GLU A 97 1.61 -7.76 0.26
CA GLU A 97 1.26 -6.35 0.36
C GLU A 97 0.31 -6.07 1.55
N LEU A 98 -0.70 -6.92 1.76
CA LEU A 98 -1.59 -6.85 2.90
C LEU A 98 -0.80 -6.90 4.23
N PHE A 99 0.16 -7.83 4.35
CA PHE A 99 1.01 -7.93 5.53
C PHE A 99 1.90 -6.70 5.72
N MET A 100 2.44 -6.13 4.64
CA MET A 100 3.19 -4.88 4.70
C MET A 100 2.36 -3.76 5.33
N PHE A 101 1.15 -3.51 4.81
CA PHE A 101 0.31 -2.41 5.33
C PHE A 101 -0.28 -2.71 6.71
N TYR A 102 -0.62 -3.96 7.00
CA TYR A 102 -1.05 -4.37 8.34
C TYR A 102 -0.02 -4.01 9.41
N ASN A 103 1.25 -4.42 9.21
CA ASN A 103 2.32 -4.12 10.16
C ASN A 103 2.62 -2.62 10.23
N PHE A 104 2.54 -1.92 9.10
CA PHE A 104 2.69 -0.46 9.08
C PHE A 104 1.61 0.25 9.93
N PHE A 105 0.35 -0.17 9.83
CA PHE A 105 -0.72 0.40 10.64
C PHE A 105 -0.55 0.10 12.13
N ILE A 106 -0.15 -1.10 12.50
CA ILE A 106 0.13 -1.43 13.91
C ILE A 106 1.26 -0.54 14.45
N GLY A 107 2.36 -0.39 13.71
CA GLY A 107 3.46 0.48 14.13
C GLY A 107 3.00 1.93 14.29
N THR A 108 2.12 2.40 13.40
CA THR A 108 1.54 3.74 13.46
C THR A 108 0.67 3.92 14.69
N ILE A 109 -0.22 2.96 15.00
CA ILE A 109 -1.08 3.01 16.18
C ILE A 109 -0.22 3.06 17.44
N LYS A 110 0.79 2.18 17.55
CA LYS A 110 1.72 2.17 18.70
C LYS A 110 2.48 3.48 18.85
N TYR A 111 2.90 4.09 17.73
CA TYR A 111 3.55 5.40 17.76
C TYR A 111 2.63 6.48 18.36
N PHE A 112 1.39 6.61 17.86
CA PHE A 112 0.48 7.65 18.36
C PHE A 112 0.03 7.39 19.81
N ASP A 113 -0.16 6.13 20.19
CA ASP A 113 -0.42 5.72 21.57
C ASP A 113 0.75 6.10 22.50
N SER A 114 2.00 5.92 22.05
CA SER A 114 3.20 6.25 22.85
C SER A 114 3.42 7.75 23.11
N ILE A 115 2.82 8.62 22.29
CA ILE A 115 2.86 10.08 22.47
C ILE A 115 1.55 10.62 23.04
N GLU A 116 0.73 9.75 23.65
CA GLU A 116 -0.57 10.05 24.27
C GLU A 116 -1.60 10.71 23.33
N ASN A 117 -1.41 10.57 22.02
CA ASN A 117 -2.36 11.05 21.03
C ASN A 117 -3.38 9.95 20.68
N LEU A 118 -4.21 9.62 21.67
CA LEU A 118 -5.20 8.54 21.62
C LEU A 118 -6.24 8.75 20.52
N GLU A 119 -6.64 10.00 20.26
CA GLU A 119 -7.61 10.33 19.22
C GLU A 119 -7.12 9.87 17.83
N VAL A 120 -5.86 10.17 17.50
CA VAL A 120 -5.26 9.75 16.23
C VAL A 120 -5.08 8.22 16.21
N ALA A 121 -4.63 7.62 17.30
CA ALA A 121 -4.45 6.16 17.40
C ALA A 121 -5.77 5.40 17.14
N GLU A 122 -6.87 5.81 17.78
CA GLU A 122 -8.19 5.21 17.59
C GLU A 122 -8.72 5.41 16.17
N ARG A 123 -8.58 6.62 15.62
CA ARG A 123 -9.00 6.90 14.23
C ARG A 123 -8.26 6.05 13.21
N VAL A 124 -6.95 5.87 13.39
CA VAL A 124 -6.11 5.01 12.54
C VAL A 124 -6.53 3.56 12.71
N MET A 125 -6.79 3.10 13.93
CA MET A 125 -7.26 1.75 14.21
C MET A 125 -8.58 1.46 13.49
N ALA A 126 -9.56 2.35 13.59
CA ALA A 126 -10.86 2.19 12.93
C ALA A 126 -10.73 2.18 11.40
N SER A 127 -10.02 3.16 10.83
CA SER A 127 -9.86 3.31 9.38
C SER A 127 -9.05 2.16 8.77
N SER A 128 -7.94 1.77 9.41
CA SER A 128 -7.11 0.65 8.97
C SER A 128 -7.84 -0.68 9.05
N ARG A 129 -8.63 -0.93 10.11
CA ARG A 129 -9.45 -2.13 10.23
C ARG A 129 -10.44 -2.25 9.07
N MET A 130 -11.14 -1.17 8.73
CA MET A 130 -12.09 -1.18 7.61
C MET A 130 -11.37 -1.45 6.28
N TYR A 131 -10.25 -0.77 6.04
CA TYR A 131 -9.40 -1.00 4.86
C TYR A 131 -8.96 -2.47 4.74
N LEU A 132 -8.43 -3.06 5.82
CA LEU A 132 -7.93 -4.44 5.82
C LEU A 132 -9.05 -5.46 5.56
N ILE A 133 -10.23 -5.27 6.15
CA ILE A 133 -11.38 -6.16 5.92
C ILE A 133 -11.80 -6.13 4.45
N VAL A 134 -11.91 -4.94 3.86
CA VAL A 134 -12.26 -4.79 2.44
C VAL A 134 -11.17 -5.38 1.55
N PHE A 135 -9.89 -5.21 1.90
CA PHE A 135 -8.79 -5.78 1.13
C PHE A 135 -8.79 -7.32 1.17
N ILE A 136 -8.92 -7.94 2.36
CA ILE A 136 -9.02 -9.40 2.51
C ILE A 136 -10.22 -9.95 1.73
N SER A 137 -11.37 -9.28 1.83
CA SER A 137 -12.58 -9.66 1.09
C SER A 137 -12.36 -9.58 -0.42
N SER A 138 -11.66 -8.55 -0.89
CA SER A 138 -11.32 -8.35 -2.31
C SER A 138 -10.35 -9.40 -2.83
N ILE A 139 -9.33 -9.79 -2.06
CA ILE A 139 -8.41 -10.89 -2.42
C ILE A 139 -9.17 -12.22 -2.52
N THR A 140 -10.07 -12.49 -1.57
CA THR A 140 -10.89 -13.70 -1.56
C THR A 140 -11.82 -13.73 -2.78
N PHE A 141 -12.47 -12.61 -3.09
CA PHE A 141 -13.35 -12.49 -4.25
C PHE A 141 -12.57 -12.58 -5.57
N LEU A 142 -11.37 -11.99 -5.66
CA LEU A 142 -10.47 -12.16 -6.80
C LEU A 142 -10.10 -13.62 -7.02
N SER A 143 -9.79 -14.36 -5.95
CA SER A 143 -9.49 -15.79 -6.04
C SER A 143 -10.65 -16.59 -6.63
N PHE A 144 -11.89 -16.25 -6.25
CA PHE A 144 -13.10 -16.82 -6.83
C PHE A 144 -13.24 -16.46 -8.32
N VAL A 145 -13.11 -15.18 -8.68
CA VAL A 145 -13.23 -14.72 -10.07
C VAL A 145 -12.21 -15.37 -10.99
N LEU A 146 -10.97 -15.54 -10.51
CA LEU A 146 -9.90 -16.23 -11.23
C LEU A 146 -10.23 -17.71 -11.48
N LEU A 147 -10.74 -18.41 -10.45
CA LEU A 147 -11.08 -19.84 -10.55
C LEU A 147 -12.21 -20.12 -11.55
N PHE A 148 -13.23 -19.26 -11.58
CA PHE A 148 -14.42 -19.43 -12.44
C PHE A 148 -14.34 -18.66 -13.76
N ASN A 149 -13.27 -17.90 -13.98
CA ASN A 149 -13.01 -17.10 -15.18
C ASN A 149 -14.20 -16.22 -15.62
N VAL A 150 -14.82 -15.52 -14.68
CA VAL A 150 -16.00 -14.69 -14.95
C VAL A 150 -15.58 -13.29 -15.41
N GLY A 151 -15.46 -13.11 -16.73
CA GLY A 151 -14.88 -11.93 -17.38
C GLY A 151 -15.34 -10.56 -16.86
N GLY A 152 -16.65 -10.37 -16.68
CA GLY A 152 -17.21 -9.08 -16.25
C GLY A 152 -16.82 -8.65 -14.83
N LEU A 153 -16.43 -9.59 -13.97
CA LEU A 153 -16.09 -9.30 -12.57
C LEU A 153 -14.66 -8.77 -12.40
N TYR A 154 -13.77 -8.99 -13.38
CA TYR A 154 -12.41 -8.43 -13.34
C TYR A 154 -12.39 -6.91 -13.33
N THR A 155 -13.21 -6.27 -14.17
CA THR A 155 -13.30 -4.81 -14.23
C THR A 155 -13.85 -4.23 -12.93
N LEU A 156 -14.87 -4.86 -12.36
CA LEU A 156 -15.43 -4.44 -11.06
C LEU A 156 -14.38 -4.54 -9.95
N LEU A 157 -13.65 -5.65 -9.89
CA LEU A 157 -12.55 -5.83 -8.93
C LEU A 157 -11.44 -4.80 -9.12
N ALA A 158 -11.06 -4.48 -10.35
CA ALA A 158 -10.06 -3.46 -10.64
C ALA A 158 -10.49 -2.09 -10.08
N ILE A 159 -11.76 -1.70 -10.23
CA ILE A 159 -12.32 -0.47 -9.65
C ILE A 159 -12.24 -0.52 -8.12
N VAL A 160 -12.60 -1.64 -7.49
CA VAL A 160 -12.51 -1.81 -6.03
C VAL A 160 -11.06 -1.66 -5.54
N PHE A 161 -10.09 -2.24 -6.23
CA PHE A 161 -8.67 -2.08 -5.88
C PHE A 161 -8.18 -0.64 -6.03
N ILE A 162 -8.64 0.10 -7.03
CA ILE A 162 -8.35 1.54 -7.15
C ILE A 162 -8.92 2.31 -5.97
N ILE A 163 -10.17 2.02 -5.57
CA ILE A 163 -10.80 2.64 -4.39
C ILE A 163 -10.00 2.31 -3.12
N LEU A 164 -9.52 1.07 -2.95
CA LEU A 164 -8.65 0.68 -1.84
C LEU A 164 -7.33 1.47 -1.82
N ARG A 165 -6.70 1.68 -2.99
CA ARG A 165 -5.49 2.51 -3.10
C ARG A 165 -5.76 3.95 -2.69
N ILE A 166 -6.87 4.53 -3.14
CA ILE A 166 -7.28 5.88 -2.76
C ILE A 166 -7.55 5.96 -1.25
N SER A 167 -8.27 4.98 -0.68
CA SER A 167 -8.54 4.88 0.75
C SER A 167 -7.25 4.85 1.57
N LEU A 168 -6.27 4.04 1.15
CA LEU A 168 -4.95 4.00 1.78
C LEU A 168 -4.22 5.35 1.71
N MET A 169 -4.25 6.04 0.57
CA MET A 169 -3.68 7.38 0.44
C MET A 169 -4.38 8.38 1.35
N VAL A 170 -5.70 8.30 1.51
CA VAL A 170 -6.46 9.17 2.40
C VAL A 170 -6.05 8.96 3.86
N ILE A 171 -5.90 7.70 4.31
CA ILE A 171 -5.45 7.39 5.68
C ILE A 171 -4.05 7.98 5.93
N ILE A 172 -3.10 7.74 5.03
CA ILE A 172 -1.71 8.23 5.17
C ILE A 172 -1.64 9.76 5.07
N SER A 173 -2.46 10.38 4.23
CA SER A 173 -2.55 11.85 4.13
C SER A 173 -3.14 12.48 5.39
N GLY A 174 -4.14 11.83 6.00
CA GLY A 174 -4.66 12.21 7.31
C GLY A 174 -3.55 12.21 8.36
N LEU A 175 -2.85 11.08 8.49
CA LEU A 175 -1.70 10.93 9.40
C LEU A 175 -0.62 12.00 9.21
N LYS A 176 -0.34 12.35 7.94
CA LYS A 176 0.63 13.39 7.62
C LYS A 176 0.19 14.77 8.14
N LYS A 177 -1.11 15.09 8.08
CA LYS A 177 -1.65 16.35 8.60
C LYS A 177 -1.55 16.42 10.12
N ASP A 178 -1.79 15.30 10.80
CA ASP A 178 -1.71 15.21 12.27
C ASP A 178 -0.29 15.41 12.82
N LEU A 179 0.72 15.32 11.97
CA LEU A 179 2.12 15.54 12.32
C LEU A 179 2.61 16.97 12.06
N ILE A 180 1.82 17.80 11.36
CA ILE A 180 2.11 19.23 11.26
C ILE A 180 1.60 19.85 12.56
N PRO A 181 2.45 20.50 13.38
CA PRO A 181 1.96 21.20 14.56
C PRO A 181 0.89 22.20 14.14
N SER A 182 -0.31 22.10 14.71
CA SER A 182 -1.31 23.15 14.63
C SER A 182 -0.66 24.42 15.16
N ASN A 183 -0.43 25.40 14.30
CA ASN A 183 0.16 26.68 14.70
C ASN A 183 -0.78 27.31 15.74
N PRO A 184 -0.38 27.45 17.03
CA PRO A 184 -1.26 28.03 18.06
C PRO A 184 -1.49 29.54 17.86
N ASP A 185 -0.81 30.17 16.90
CA ASP A 185 -0.86 31.61 16.66
C ASP A 185 -2.03 32.07 15.77
N GLU A 186 -2.86 31.16 15.22
CA GLU A 186 -4.08 31.56 14.48
C GLU A 186 -5.34 31.65 15.36
N ASP A 187 -5.30 31.17 16.62
CA ASP A 187 -6.43 31.27 17.57
C ASP A 187 -6.29 32.44 18.58
N GLN A 188 -5.22 33.23 18.48
CA GLN A 188 -5.11 34.50 19.19
C GLN A 188 -5.30 35.66 18.22
N GLY A 189 -6.56 35.83 17.78
CA GLY A 189 -7.01 37.08 17.19
C GLY A 189 -6.81 38.22 18.19
N ILE A 190 -5.71 38.95 18.03
CA ILE A 190 -5.56 40.34 18.47
C ILE A 190 -6.14 41.25 17.39
#